data_AF-C0VNP2-F1
#
_entry.id   AF-C0VNP2-F1
#
_cell.length_a   1.000
_cell.length_b   1.000
_cell.length_c   1.000
_cell.angle_alpha   90.00
_cell.angle_beta   90.00
_cell.angle_gamma   90.00
#
_symmetry.space_group_name_H-M   'P 1'
#
loop_
_entity.id
_entity.type
_entity.pdbx_description
1 polymer ?
#
loop_
_entity_poly.entity_id
_entity_poly.type
_entity_poly.pdbx_seq_one_letter_code
_entity_poly.pdbx_strand_id
1 'polypeptide(L)'
;GKNGLTESNPVYPFKSQADVVTFARLAADSVGATKMDRPEWCAVNPVNGEVYVTLTNNSNRGSSYPTDAANPRQYEDLKAGTTLQKGNVNGHIIRFREAEDKTTAENFKWDIYLFGAEAAMASNINLSGLTDSNDFSSPDGMWFDPRGVLWIQTDDGAYTDVTNCMMLAALPGQLNDGSKATTSNGTETIVGAKVNDENLRRFLTGPKECEITGVTMTPDYKAIFINVQHPGEDAKSYAAPTSNWPATQTDPNNTTARPRSATVVITRKDGGVIVG
;
A
#
# COMPACT_ATOMS: atom_id res chain seq x y z
N GLY A 1 -30.87 -16.60 6.52
CA GLY A 1 -29.51 -16.50 7.07
C GLY A 1 -29.45 -15.41 8.11
N LYS A 2 -28.23 -15.04 8.55
CA LYS A 2 -28.00 -13.96 9.51
C LYS A 2 -28.01 -12.60 8.79
N ASN A 3 -28.32 -11.53 9.52
CA ASN A 3 -28.22 -10.14 9.04
C ASN A 3 -28.94 -9.86 7.70
N GLY A 4 -30.09 -10.49 7.48
CA GLY A 4 -30.86 -10.28 6.25
C GLY A 4 -30.33 -10.99 5.00
N LEU A 5 -29.33 -11.88 5.13
CA LEU A 5 -28.89 -12.76 4.03
C LEU A 5 -29.86 -13.94 3.90
N THR A 6 -30.97 -13.72 3.22
CA THR A 6 -32.06 -14.68 2.97
C THR A 6 -32.45 -14.69 1.50
N GLU A 7 -33.27 -15.66 1.08
CA GLU A 7 -33.81 -15.73 -0.28
C GLU A 7 -34.68 -14.51 -0.65
N SER A 8 -35.19 -13.79 0.35
CA SER A 8 -35.98 -12.56 0.17
C SER A 8 -35.15 -11.28 0.15
N ASN A 9 -33.81 -11.36 0.15
CA ASN A 9 -32.96 -10.18 0.20
C ASN A 9 -33.07 -9.38 -1.12
N PRO A 10 -33.21 -8.03 -1.05
CA PRO A 10 -33.48 -7.20 -2.22
C PRO A 10 -32.28 -6.95 -3.13
N VAL A 11 -31.05 -7.14 -2.64
CA VAL A 11 -29.81 -7.01 -3.43
C VAL A 11 -29.57 -8.30 -4.21
N TYR A 12 -29.70 -9.44 -3.54
CA TYR A 12 -29.53 -10.76 -4.13
C TYR A 12 -30.26 -11.83 -3.31
N PRO A 13 -31.05 -12.74 -3.92
CA PRO A 13 -31.76 -13.79 -3.18
C PRO A 13 -30.81 -14.91 -2.72
N PHE A 14 -30.26 -14.80 -1.51
CA PHE A 14 -29.34 -15.79 -0.93
C PHE A 14 -30.09 -17.05 -0.44
N LYS A 15 -30.12 -18.11 -1.25
CA LYS A 15 -30.84 -19.36 -0.97
C LYS A 15 -30.04 -20.32 -0.09
N SER A 16 -28.72 -20.18 -0.07
CA SER A 16 -27.82 -21.06 0.66
C SER A 16 -26.54 -20.37 1.12
N GLN A 17 -25.76 -21.05 1.95
CA GLN A 17 -24.42 -20.59 2.30
C GLN A 17 -23.49 -20.56 1.07
N ALA A 18 -23.73 -21.40 0.05
CA ALA A 18 -23.00 -21.37 -1.20
C ALA A 18 -23.18 -20.02 -1.90
N ASP A 19 -24.41 -19.50 -1.95
CA ASP A 19 -24.66 -18.18 -2.54
C ASP A 19 -23.93 -17.07 -1.78
N VAL A 20 -23.90 -17.13 -0.44
CA VAL A 20 -23.21 -16.12 0.37
C VAL A 20 -21.72 -16.07 0.04
N VAL A 21 -21.06 -17.22 -0.10
CA VAL A 21 -19.61 -17.26 -0.39
C VAL A 21 -19.30 -17.01 -1.87
N THR A 22 -20.18 -17.41 -2.80
CA THR A 22 -20.02 -17.12 -4.23
C THR A 22 -20.28 -15.65 -4.54
N PHE A 23 -21.29 -15.04 -3.90
CA PHE A 23 -21.68 -13.64 -4.09
C PHE A 23 -21.29 -12.78 -2.89
N ALA A 24 -20.10 -13.03 -2.32
CA ALA A 24 -19.62 -12.39 -1.10
C ALA A 24 -19.66 -10.85 -1.15
N ARG A 25 -19.41 -10.23 -2.32
CA ARG A 25 -19.52 -8.78 -2.51
C ARG A 25 -20.97 -8.28 -2.31
N LEU A 26 -21.96 -8.96 -2.88
CA LEU A 26 -23.38 -8.61 -2.71
C LEU A 26 -23.85 -8.87 -1.27
N ALA A 27 -23.32 -9.92 -0.64
CA ALA A 27 -23.60 -10.21 0.77
C ALA A 27 -23.03 -9.12 1.69
N ALA A 28 -21.78 -8.71 1.47
CA ALA A 28 -21.12 -7.63 2.21
C ALA A 28 -21.87 -6.29 2.05
N ASP A 29 -22.31 -5.98 0.83
CA ASP A 29 -23.11 -4.78 0.55
C ASP A 29 -24.46 -4.82 1.29
N SER A 30 -25.11 -6.00 1.31
CA SER A 30 -26.38 -6.19 2.02
C SER A 30 -26.26 -5.99 3.52
N VAL A 31 -25.12 -6.33 4.13
CA VAL A 31 -24.88 -6.18 5.57
C VAL A 31 -24.19 -4.86 5.94
N GLY A 32 -23.96 -3.97 4.96
CA GLY A 32 -23.43 -2.62 5.21
C GLY A 32 -21.92 -2.56 5.46
N ALA A 33 -21.12 -3.40 4.82
CA ALA A 33 -19.67 -3.31 4.90
C ALA A 33 -19.14 -1.94 4.41
N THR A 34 -18.15 -1.39 5.09
CA THR A 34 -17.50 -0.12 4.71
C THR A 34 -16.80 -0.27 3.35
N LYS A 35 -17.06 0.67 2.44
CA LYS A 35 -16.40 0.72 1.13
C LYS A 35 -15.01 1.32 1.28
N MET A 36 -13.98 0.50 1.07
CA MET A 36 -12.58 0.87 1.30
C MET A 36 -11.87 1.32 0.02
N ASP A 37 -10.82 2.12 0.17
CA ASP A 37 -9.94 2.58 -0.92
C ASP A 37 -8.98 1.47 -1.37
N ARG A 38 -9.46 0.56 -2.23
CA ARG A 38 -8.68 -0.54 -2.84
C ARG A 38 -7.76 -1.29 -1.85
N PRO A 39 -8.33 -2.12 -0.94
CA PRO A 39 -7.53 -3.03 -0.12
C PRO A 39 -6.69 -3.98 -0.97
N GLU A 40 -5.39 -4.06 -0.69
CA GLU A 40 -4.46 -5.00 -1.35
C GLU A 40 -3.84 -5.98 -0.33
N TRP A 41 -2.57 -5.82 0.06
CA TRP A 41 -1.93 -6.76 0.98
C TRP A 41 -2.32 -6.54 2.43
N CYS A 42 -2.33 -7.65 3.18
CA CYS A 42 -2.51 -7.68 4.61
C CYS A 42 -1.29 -8.31 5.27
N ALA A 43 -0.78 -7.69 6.34
CA ALA A 43 0.35 -8.20 7.10
C ALA A 43 0.08 -8.10 8.60
N VAL A 44 0.52 -9.11 9.36
CA VAL A 44 0.39 -9.15 10.82
C VAL A 44 1.76 -8.94 11.44
N ASN A 45 1.87 -7.97 12.35
CA ASN A 45 3.10 -7.74 13.09
C ASN A 45 3.34 -8.93 14.04
N PRO A 46 4.46 -9.68 13.89
CA PRO A 46 4.70 -10.89 14.66
C PRO A 46 5.02 -10.62 16.14
N VAL A 47 5.37 -9.38 16.50
CA VAL A 47 5.75 -8.99 17.86
C VAL A 47 4.54 -8.60 18.69
N ASN A 48 3.54 -7.95 18.08
CA ASN A 48 2.41 -7.41 18.81
C ASN A 48 1.03 -7.90 18.32
N GLY A 49 0.92 -8.54 17.14
CA GLY A 49 -0.34 -9.03 16.59
C GLY A 49 -1.23 -7.97 15.93
N GLU A 50 -0.75 -6.73 15.76
CA GLU A 50 -1.47 -5.71 15.00
C GLU A 50 -1.50 -6.07 13.51
N VAL A 51 -2.64 -5.84 12.88
CA VAL A 51 -2.90 -6.16 11.47
C VAL A 51 -2.86 -4.87 10.65
N TYR A 52 -2.16 -4.91 9.53
CA TYR A 52 -1.98 -3.79 8.62
C TYR A 52 -2.57 -4.17 7.27
N VAL A 53 -3.25 -3.23 6.61
CA VAL A 53 -3.79 -3.41 5.26
C VAL A 53 -3.44 -2.20 4.41
N THR A 54 -2.87 -2.43 3.23
CA THR A 54 -2.63 -1.36 2.26
C THR A 54 -3.92 -1.00 1.54
N LEU A 55 -4.14 0.31 1.39
CA LEU A 55 -5.27 0.93 0.71
C LEU A 55 -4.69 1.82 -0.39
N THR A 56 -4.41 1.21 -1.53
CA THR A 56 -3.42 1.72 -2.50
C THR A 56 -3.80 3.07 -3.11
N ASN A 57 -5.06 3.30 -3.47
CA ASN A 57 -5.59 4.59 -3.91
C ASN A 57 -7.09 4.47 -4.23
N ASN A 58 -7.76 5.58 -4.49
CA ASN A 58 -9.12 5.56 -5.03
C ASN A 58 -9.47 6.89 -5.72
N SER A 59 -9.51 6.88 -7.05
CA SER A 59 -9.89 8.05 -7.85
C SER A 59 -11.37 8.43 -7.75
N ASN A 60 -12.20 7.53 -7.20
CA ASN A 60 -13.63 7.75 -7.00
C ASN A 60 -13.98 8.20 -5.57
N ARG A 61 -12.98 8.36 -4.69
CA ARG A 61 -13.20 8.90 -3.33
C ARG A 61 -13.54 10.38 -3.39
N GLY A 62 -14.55 10.79 -2.63
CA GLY A 62 -15.19 12.10 -2.65
C GLY A 62 -16.10 12.36 -3.87
N SER A 63 -16.19 11.44 -4.82
CA SER A 63 -17.13 11.49 -5.94
C SER A 63 -18.20 10.40 -5.83
N SER A 64 -17.93 9.19 -6.33
CA SER A 64 -18.86 8.06 -6.22
C SER A 64 -18.94 7.50 -4.80
N TYR A 65 -17.89 7.68 -4.00
CA TYR A 65 -17.84 7.24 -2.62
C TYR A 65 -17.52 8.43 -1.69
N PRO A 66 -18.37 8.77 -0.71
CA PRO A 66 -18.10 9.89 0.20
C PRO A 66 -16.86 9.61 1.06
N THR A 67 -16.17 10.64 1.54
CA THR A 67 -15.09 10.44 2.52
C THR A 67 -15.64 10.04 3.88
N ASP A 68 -14.88 9.23 4.60
CA ASP A 68 -15.17 8.79 5.96
C ASP A 68 -13.86 8.70 6.77
N ALA A 69 -13.94 8.40 8.06
CA ALA A 69 -12.76 8.40 8.92
C ALA A 69 -11.70 7.38 8.48
N ALA A 70 -12.09 6.25 7.88
CA ALA A 70 -11.17 5.21 7.41
C ALA A 70 -10.65 5.49 5.98
N ASN A 71 -11.34 6.31 5.19
CA ASN A 71 -10.96 6.72 3.84
C ASN A 71 -11.08 8.26 3.71
N PRO A 72 -10.18 9.02 4.36
CA PRO A 72 -10.52 10.39 4.75
C PRO A 72 -10.10 11.45 3.74
N ARG A 73 -9.36 11.09 2.68
CA ARG A 73 -8.77 12.06 1.76
C ARG A 73 -9.49 12.13 0.43
N GLN A 74 -9.77 13.35 -0.02
CA GLN A 74 -10.01 13.68 -1.41
C GLN A 74 -9.29 14.99 -1.73
N TYR A 75 -8.45 14.97 -2.76
CA TYR A 75 -7.71 16.14 -3.22
C TYR A 75 -7.46 16.03 -4.72
N GLU A 76 -6.84 17.07 -5.27
CA GLU A 76 -6.37 17.11 -6.64
C GLU A 76 -4.84 17.10 -6.63
N ASP A 77 -4.26 16.39 -7.58
CA ASP A 77 -2.83 16.34 -7.82
C ASP A 77 -2.58 16.49 -9.33
N LEU A 78 -1.57 17.26 -9.74
CA LEU A 78 -1.30 17.56 -11.14
C LEU A 78 0.01 16.93 -11.60
N LYS A 79 -0.07 15.65 -11.98
CA LYS A 79 1.08 14.88 -12.46
C LYS A 79 1.68 15.46 -13.73
N ALA A 80 2.99 15.60 -13.72
CA ALA A 80 3.82 16.17 -14.77
C ALA A 80 3.28 17.53 -15.28
N GLY A 81 2.61 18.30 -14.41
CA GLY A 81 2.00 19.59 -14.74
C GLY A 81 0.87 19.53 -15.79
N THR A 82 0.40 18.34 -16.16
CA THR A 82 -0.48 18.16 -17.34
C THR A 82 -1.67 17.24 -17.09
N THR A 83 -1.54 16.27 -16.19
CA THR A 83 -2.57 15.24 -15.96
C THR A 83 -3.18 15.42 -14.58
N LEU A 84 -4.43 15.86 -14.53
CA LEU A 84 -5.16 16.07 -13.28
C LEU A 84 -5.64 14.74 -12.70
N GLN A 85 -5.10 14.38 -11.54
CA GLN A 85 -5.52 13.28 -10.69
C GLN A 85 -6.48 13.80 -9.61
N LYS A 86 -7.44 12.96 -9.20
CA LYS A 86 -8.46 13.31 -8.20
C LYS A 86 -8.73 12.14 -7.27
N GLY A 87 -9.28 12.42 -6.09
CA GLY A 87 -9.68 11.42 -5.10
C GLY A 87 -8.60 11.23 -4.02
N ASN A 88 -8.47 10.02 -3.48
CA ASN A 88 -7.33 9.64 -2.66
C ASN A 88 -6.23 9.13 -3.59
N VAL A 89 -5.37 10.03 -4.05
CA VAL A 89 -4.41 9.76 -5.13
C VAL A 89 -3.29 8.83 -4.68
N ASN A 90 -2.76 9.02 -3.47
CA ASN A 90 -1.51 8.36 -3.04
C ASN A 90 -1.71 7.20 -2.03
N GLY A 91 -2.93 6.90 -1.62
CA GLY A 91 -3.22 5.76 -0.74
C GLY A 91 -2.76 5.91 0.72
N HIS A 92 -3.04 4.89 1.52
CA HIS A 92 -2.66 4.83 2.93
C HIS A 92 -2.59 3.38 3.43
N ILE A 93 -2.10 3.18 4.65
CA ILE A 93 -2.02 1.88 5.33
C ILE A 93 -2.83 1.99 6.60
N ILE A 94 -3.95 1.24 6.67
CA ILE A 94 -4.77 1.16 7.86
C ILE A 94 -4.24 0.04 8.77
N ARG A 95 -4.26 0.27 10.08
CA ARG A 95 -3.83 -0.67 11.10
C ARG A 95 -4.95 -0.93 12.10
N PHE A 96 -5.14 -2.18 12.51
CA PHE A 96 -6.13 -2.54 13.51
C PHE A 96 -5.65 -3.64 14.46
N ARG A 97 -6.33 -3.73 15.61
CA ARG A 97 -6.13 -4.77 16.61
C ARG A 97 -7.47 -5.21 17.17
N GLU A 98 -7.69 -6.52 17.14
CA GLU A 98 -8.88 -7.16 17.67
C GLU A 98 -8.99 -6.99 19.19
N ALA A 99 -10.22 -6.89 19.68
CA ALA A 99 -10.48 -6.70 21.11
C ALA A 99 -9.93 -7.88 21.93
N GLU A 100 -9.38 -7.57 23.11
CA GLU A 100 -8.87 -8.55 24.09
C GLU A 100 -7.78 -9.48 23.54
N ASP A 101 -7.10 -9.10 22.45
CA ASP A 101 -6.07 -9.93 21.80
C ASP A 101 -6.60 -11.29 21.33
N LYS A 102 -7.84 -11.32 20.82
CA LYS A 102 -8.52 -12.55 20.34
C LYS A 102 -8.87 -12.48 18.86
N THR A 103 -8.38 -13.44 18.09
CA THR A 103 -8.73 -13.65 16.67
C THR A 103 -10.17 -14.10 16.41
N THR A 104 -10.96 -14.20 17.47
CA THR A 104 -12.40 -14.49 17.42
C THR A 104 -13.25 -13.29 17.83
N ALA A 105 -12.63 -12.15 18.13
CA ALA A 105 -13.36 -10.96 18.53
C ALA A 105 -14.13 -10.38 17.32
N GLU A 106 -15.34 -9.91 17.57
CA GLU A 106 -16.18 -9.28 16.53
C GLU A 106 -15.99 -7.76 16.48
N ASN A 107 -15.07 -7.21 17.28
CA ASN A 107 -14.76 -5.79 17.34
C ASN A 107 -13.24 -5.57 17.37
N PHE A 108 -12.79 -4.46 16.81
CA PHE A 108 -11.39 -4.05 16.79
C PHE A 108 -11.28 -2.54 16.98
N LYS A 109 -10.09 -2.08 17.37
CA LYS A 109 -9.67 -0.67 17.30
C LYS A 109 -8.79 -0.49 16.06
N TRP A 110 -8.81 0.69 15.46
CA TRP A 110 -8.01 1.00 14.27
C TRP A 110 -7.50 2.44 14.26
N ASP A 111 -6.40 2.66 13.56
CA ASP A 111 -5.87 3.96 13.13
C ASP A 111 -5.30 3.84 11.71
N ILE A 112 -4.98 4.97 11.07
CA ILE A 112 -4.23 4.96 9.81
C ILE A 112 -2.75 5.13 10.15
N TYR A 113 -1.98 4.04 10.04
CA TYR A 113 -0.56 4.00 10.35
C TYR A 113 0.23 4.98 9.47
N LEU A 114 0.06 4.92 8.15
CA LEU A 114 0.77 5.79 7.21
C LEU A 114 -0.14 6.29 6.09
N PHE A 115 0.02 7.54 5.68
CA PHE A 115 -0.56 8.11 4.48
C PHE A 115 0.54 8.28 3.44
N GLY A 116 0.39 7.65 2.27
CA GLY A 116 1.24 7.97 1.12
C GLY A 116 0.95 9.40 0.66
N ALA A 117 2.00 10.14 0.34
CA ALA A 117 1.97 11.52 -0.15
C ALA A 117 3.37 11.90 -0.62
N GLU A 118 3.48 12.89 -1.51
CA GLU A 118 4.77 13.54 -1.78
C GLU A 118 5.19 14.39 -0.58
N ALA A 119 6.49 14.50 -0.36
CA ALA A 119 7.04 15.30 0.74
C ALA A 119 6.56 16.76 0.71
N ALA A 120 6.45 17.35 -0.48
CA ALA A 120 6.08 18.75 -0.69
C ALA A 120 4.58 19.04 -0.57
N MET A 121 3.73 18.01 -0.47
CA MET A 121 2.28 18.22 -0.34
C MET A 121 1.94 18.90 1.00
N ALA A 122 0.80 19.63 1.00
CA ALA A 122 0.32 20.31 2.20
C ALA A 122 0.18 19.35 3.39
N SER A 123 0.41 19.83 4.62
CA SER A 123 0.44 18.99 5.83
C SER A 123 -0.89 18.31 6.17
N ASN A 124 -2.00 18.76 5.59
CA ASN A 124 -3.33 18.14 5.71
C ASN A 124 -3.61 17.10 4.60
N ILE A 125 -2.64 16.85 3.71
CA ILE A 125 -2.56 15.75 2.74
C ILE A 125 -1.45 14.78 3.16
N ASN A 126 -0.25 15.31 3.41
CA ASN A 126 0.90 14.59 3.99
C ASN A 126 0.78 14.52 5.52
N LEU A 127 -0.19 13.74 6.00
CA LEU A 127 -0.53 13.62 7.43
C LEU A 127 0.54 12.89 8.23
N SER A 128 1.31 12.01 7.59
CA SER A 128 2.40 11.25 8.23
C SER A 128 3.69 12.04 8.38
N GLY A 129 3.80 13.22 7.74
CA GLY A 129 5.00 14.04 7.78
C GLY A 129 6.16 13.42 6.99
N LEU A 130 5.85 12.80 5.84
CA LEU A 130 6.84 12.22 4.94
C LEU A 130 7.80 13.29 4.42
N THR A 131 9.04 12.89 4.19
CA THR A 131 10.14 13.70 3.66
C THR A 131 10.66 13.07 2.37
N ASP A 132 11.53 13.74 1.63
CA ASP A 132 12.14 13.19 0.40
C ASP A 132 12.86 11.83 0.65
N SER A 133 13.26 11.55 1.88
CA SER A 133 13.90 10.28 2.28
C SER A 133 12.92 9.09 2.31
N ASN A 134 11.62 9.34 2.45
CA ASN A 134 10.64 8.30 2.75
C ASN A 134 9.23 8.55 2.19
N ASP A 135 9.05 9.55 1.34
CA ASP A 135 7.80 9.79 0.64
C ASP A 135 7.50 8.68 -0.38
N PHE A 136 6.22 8.39 -0.55
CA PHE A 136 5.76 7.30 -1.40
C PHE A 136 4.30 7.51 -1.80
N SER A 137 3.88 6.75 -2.80
CA SER A 137 2.51 6.71 -3.29
C SER A 137 2.13 5.26 -3.58
N SER A 138 0.83 4.98 -3.53
CA SER A 138 0.24 3.68 -3.86
C SER A 138 0.92 2.49 -3.17
N PRO A 139 0.89 2.44 -1.82
CA PRO A 139 1.37 1.26 -1.11
C PRO A 139 0.51 0.05 -1.52
N ASP A 140 1.17 -1.04 -1.87
CA ASP A 140 0.55 -2.30 -2.28
C ASP A 140 1.15 -3.44 -1.44
N GLY A 141 2.26 -4.03 -1.91
CA GLY A 141 2.89 -5.18 -1.27
C GLY A 141 3.34 -4.89 0.17
N MET A 142 3.08 -5.81 1.09
CA MET A 142 3.45 -5.62 2.50
C MET A 142 3.75 -6.93 3.23
N TRP A 143 4.81 -6.92 4.04
CA TRP A 143 5.20 -8.09 4.84
C TRP A 143 5.99 -7.69 6.08
N PHE A 144 5.79 -8.40 7.19
CA PHE A 144 6.65 -8.28 8.36
C PHE A 144 7.72 -9.35 8.35
N ASP A 145 8.97 -8.94 8.57
CA ASP A 145 10.00 -9.91 8.92
C ASP A 145 9.89 -10.37 10.39
N PRO A 146 10.48 -11.53 10.76
CA PRO A 146 10.37 -12.05 12.12
C PRO A 146 10.93 -11.16 13.24
N ARG A 147 11.71 -10.12 12.89
CA ARG A 147 12.25 -9.13 13.84
C ARG A 147 11.28 -7.96 14.05
N GLY A 148 10.19 -7.88 13.29
CA GLY A 148 9.18 -6.83 13.37
C GLY A 148 9.41 -5.66 12.42
N VAL A 149 10.34 -5.76 11.46
CA VAL A 149 10.47 -4.75 10.40
C VAL A 149 9.33 -4.93 9.40
N LEU A 150 8.58 -3.86 9.16
CA LEU A 150 7.57 -3.81 8.12
C LEU A 150 8.20 -3.40 6.80
N TRP A 151 8.01 -4.24 5.80
CA TRP A 151 8.47 -4.04 4.45
C TRP A 151 7.28 -3.60 3.60
N ILE A 152 7.32 -2.38 3.05
CA ILE A 152 6.25 -1.77 2.26
C ILE A 152 6.74 -1.64 0.82
N GLN A 153 5.96 -2.10 -0.14
CA GLN A 153 6.26 -2.04 -1.57
C GLN A 153 5.16 -1.22 -2.27
N THR A 154 5.47 -0.61 -3.41
CA THR A 154 4.53 0.26 -4.12
C THR A 154 4.24 -0.25 -5.54
N ASP A 155 2.98 -0.13 -5.95
CA ASP A 155 2.50 -0.25 -7.34
C ASP A 155 1.81 1.07 -7.71
N ASP A 156 2.59 1.99 -8.28
CA ASP A 156 2.22 3.39 -8.37
C ASP A 156 2.14 3.91 -9.79
N GLY A 157 1.02 4.56 -10.10
CA GLY A 157 0.83 5.34 -11.31
C GLY A 157 0.75 6.84 -11.05
N ALA A 158 0.74 7.30 -9.79
CA ALA A 158 0.44 8.69 -9.46
C ALA A 158 1.69 9.57 -9.30
N TYR A 159 2.80 9.03 -8.77
CA TYR A 159 4.01 9.76 -8.41
C TYR A 159 5.19 9.47 -9.38
N THR A 160 4.89 8.87 -10.54
CA THR A 160 5.90 8.38 -11.48
C THR A 160 6.59 9.47 -12.32
N ASP A 161 6.18 10.72 -12.18
CA ASP A 161 6.87 11.91 -12.69
C ASP A 161 7.98 12.41 -11.75
N VAL A 162 8.04 11.92 -10.52
CA VAL A 162 9.08 12.26 -9.54
C VAL A 162 10.05 11.11 -9.29
N THR A 163 9.55 9.88 -9.15
CA THR A 163 10.38 8.69 -8.89
C THR A 163 9.73 7.41 -9.43
N ASN A 164 10.36 6.25 -9.25
CA ASN A 164 9.73 4.96 -9.60
C ASN A 164 9.20 4.27 -8.34
N CYS A 165 8.42 3.21 -8.55
CA CYS A 165 8.02 2.29 -7.49
C CYS A 165 9.21 1.83 -6.65
N MET A 166 8.96 1.60 -5.37
CA MET A 166 10.00 1.49 -4.36
C MET A 166 9.65 0.46 -3.30
N MET A 167 10.61 0.23 -2.41
CA MET A 167 10.38 -0.49 -1.17
C MET A 167 10.88 0.35 0.00
N LEU A 168 10.10 0.41 1.07
CA LEU A 168 10.45 1.06 2.33
C LEU A 168 10.60 0.03 3.45
N ALA A 169 11.50 0.33 4.37
CA ALA A 169 11.62 -0.37 5.65
C ALA A 169 11.02 0.53 6.74
N ALA A 170 10.10 -0.03 7.51
CA ALA A 170 9.35 0.65 8.55
C ALA A 170 9.54 -0.07 9.89
N LEU A 171 9.71 0.73 10.95
CA LEU A 171 9.61 0.30 12.34
C LEU A 171 8.35 0.93 12.91
N PRO A 172 7.18 0.28 12.72
CA PRO A 172 5.93 0.86 13.19
C PRO A 172 5.90 0.93 14.72
N GLY A 173 5.25 1.96 15.25
CA GLY A 173 4.91 2.03 16.66
C GLY A 173 3.72 1.11 17.00
N GLN A 174 2.78 1.60 17.79
CA GLN A 174 1.63 0.81 18.28
C GLN A 174 0.31 1.51 17.98
N LEU A 175 -0.76 0.74 17.86
CA LEU A 175 -2.10 1.29 17.65
C LEU A 175 -2.44 2.36 18.71
N ASN A 176 -2.93 3.52 18.25
CA ASN A 176 -3.22 4.71 19.06
C ASN A 176 -1.98 5.46 19.59
N ASP A 177 -0.83 5.34 18.94
CA ASP A 177 0.37 6.14 19.23
C ASP A 177 0.36 7.56 18.61
N GLY A 178 -0.61 7.84 17.73
CA GLY A 178 -0.77 9.15 17.09
C GLY A 178 -1.90 9.99 17.67
N SER A 179 -2.62 10.70 16.81
CA SER A 179 -3.62 11.69 17.22
C SER A 179 -4.79 11.78 16.24
N LYS A 180 -5.81 12.57 16.60
CA LYS A 180 -6.82 13.00 15.62
C LYS A 180 -6.20 13.96 14.61
N ALA A 181 -6.68 13.93 13.38
CA ALA A 181 -6.33 14.90 12.34
C ALA A 181 -7.54 15.21 11.45
N THR A 182 -7.43 16.31 10.69
CA THR A 182 -8.43 16.72 9.71
C THR A 182 -7.76 16.86 8.34
N THR A 183 -8.33 16.24 7.32
CA THR A 183 -7.80 16.23 5.96
C THR A 183 -8.08 17.54 5.21
N SER A 184 -7.45 17.72 4.05
CA SER A 184 -7.66 18.88 3.16
C SER A 184 -9.12 19.13 2.79
N ASN A 185 -9.94 18.09 2.72
CA ASN A 185 -11.37 18.16 2.43
C ASN A 185 -12.25 18.19 3.71
N GLY A 186 -11.66 18.40 4.89
CA GLY A 186 -12.38 18.59 6.15
C GLY A 186 -12.82 17.31 6.87
N THR A 187 -12.40 16.12 6.41
CA THR A 187 -12.77 14.86 7.06
C THR A 187 -11.86 14.59 8.26
N GLU A 188 -12.45 14.27 9.40
CA GLU A 188 -11.71 13.85 10.60
C GLU A 188 -11.30 12.38 10.50
N THR A 189 -10.10 12.06 11.00
CA THR A 189 -9.56 10.70 11.07
C THR A 189 -8.63 10.54 12.29
N ILE A 190 -8.15 9.32 12.51
CA ILE A 190 -7.15 8.98 13.53
C ILE A 190 -5.90 8.54 12.78
N VAL A 191 -4.81 9.26 12.98
CA VAL A 191 -3.51 9.00 12.34
C VAL A 191 -2.58 8.36 13.35
N GLY A 192 -1.69 7.47 12.88
CA GLY A 192 -0.58 6.94 13.66
C GLY A 192 0.46 8.03 13.96
N ALA A 193 1.45 7.69 14.78
CA ALA A 193 2.56 8.59 15.08
C ALA A 193 3.27 9.06 13.80
N LYS A 194 3.73 10.31 13.79
CA LYS A 194 4.57 10.83 12.69
C LYS A 194 5.85 10.02 12.58
N VAL A 195 6.31 9.85 11.34
CA VAL A 195 7.56 9.14 11.04
C VAL A 195 8.74 10.09 10.90
N ASN A 196 9.93 9.51 10.97
CA ASN A 196 11.20 10.16 10.70
C ASN A 196 12.17 9.15 10.07
N ASP A 197 13.39 9.58 9.74
CA ASP A 197 14.39 8.75 9.08
C ASP A 197 14.90 7.56 9.95
N GLU A 198 14.60 7.54 11.25
CA GLU A 198 14.94 6.43 12.15
C GLU A 198 13.92 5.29 12.08
N ASN A 199 12.66 5.58 11.74
CA ASN A 199 11.56 4.61 11.78
C ASN A 199 10.86 4.39 10.43
N LEU A 200 11.14 5.19 9.41
CA LEU A 200 10.70 4.93 8.04
C LEU A 200 11.75 5.42 7.04
N ARG A 201 12.23 4.52 6.19
CA ARG A 201 13.21 4.87 5.16
C ARG A 201 13.01 4.10 3.86
N ARG A 202 13.18 4.77 2.73
CA ARG A 202 13.26 4.12 1.43
C ARG A 202 14.49 3.19 1.38
N PHE A 203 14.25 1.91 1.13
CA PHE A 203 15.28 0.88 1.04
C PHE A 203 15.81 0.68 -0.38
N LEU A 204 14.91 0.71 -1.38
CA LEU A 204 15.28 0.67 -2.80
C LEU A 204 14.27 1.43 -3.65
N THR A 205 14.69 1.77 -4.87
CA THR A 205 13.83 2.24 -5.96
C THR A 205 13.98 1.29 -7.14
N GLY A 206 12.87 0.91 -7.75
CA GLY A 206 12.80 0.03 -8.90
C GLY A 206 13.22 0.70 -10.21
N PRO A 207 13.38 -0.09 -11.28
CA PRO A 207 13.56 0.44 -12.62
C PRO A 207 12.32 1.20 -13.10
N LYS A 208 12.48 1.85 -14.26
CA LYS A 208 11.41 2.58 -14.95
C LYS A 208 10.22 1.67 -15.24
N GLU A 209 9.02 2.21 -15.02
CA GLU A 209 7.72 1.59 -15.39
C GLU A 209 7.59 0.16 -14.85
N CYS A 210 7.95 -0.03 -13.58
CA CYS A 210 7.75 -1.29 -12.88
C CYS A 210 6.93 -1.05 -11.62
N GLU A 211 6.40 -2.12 -11.05
CA GLU A 211 6.08 -2.17 -9.62
C GLU A 211 7.15 -2.98 -8.86
N ILE A 212 7.22 -2.74 -7.55
CA ILE A 212 7.94 -3.61 -6.62
C ILE A 212 6.91 -4.42 -5.87
N THR A 213 7.04 -5.74 -5.87
CA THR A 213 6.03 -6.63 -5.27
C THR A 213 6.60 -7.98 -4.90
N GLY A 214 5.97 -8.64 -3.92
CA GLY A 214 6.45 -9.88 -3.32
C GLY A 214 7.76 -9.68 -2.58
N VAL A 215 7.81 -10.15 -1.34
CA VAL A 215 9.00 -10.07 -0.50
C VAL A 215 9.11 -11.30 0.37
N THR A 216 10.33 -11.79 0.54
CA THR A 216 10.66 -12.76 1.57
C THR A 216 12.13 -12.62 1.96
N MET A 217 12.54 -13.23 3.05
CA MET A 217 13.90 -13.13 3.55
C MET A 217 14.42 -14.49 4.01
N THR A 218 15.72 -14.69 3.87
CA THR A 218 16.44 -15.84 4.45
C THR A 218 16.32 -15.87 5.97
N PRO A 219 16.32 -17.05 6.61
CA PRO A 219 16.21 -17.16 8.08
C PRO A 219 17.35 -16.50 8.87
N ASP A 220 18.52 -16.28 8.27
CA ASP A 220 19.64 -15.56 8.88
C ASP A 220 19.60 -14.04 8.63
N TYR A 221 18.56 -13.57 7.93
CA TYR A 221 18.31 -12.17 7.57
C TYR A 221 19.37 -11.53 6.68
N LYS A 222 20.21 -12.32 5.99
CA LYS A 222 21.33 -11.78 5.19
C LYS A 222 21.01 -11.56 3.71
N ALA A 223 19.92 -12.16 3.24
CA ALA A 223 19.42 -11.99 1.89
C ALA A 223 17.91 -11.78 1.88
N ILE A 224 17.47 -10.66 1.31
CA ILE A 224 16.07 -10.34 1.06
C ILE A 224 15.77 -10.51 -0.44
N PHE A 225 14.67 -11.16 -0.75
CA PHE A 225 14.18 -11.41 -2.10
C PHE A 225 13.01 -10.48 -2.37
N ILE A 226 13.04 -9.77 -3.49
CA ILE A 226 11.94 -8.94 -3.96
C ILE A 226 11.66 -9.23 -5.42
N ASN A 227 10.45 -8.97 -5.92
CA ASN A 227 10.21 -9.00 -7.37
C ASN A 227 10.09 -7.59 -7.92
N VAL A 228 10.70 -7.42 -9.08
CA VAL A 228 10.43 -6.34 -10.01
C VAL A 228 9.46 -6.90 -11.04
N GLN A 229 8.22 -6.41 -11.05
CA GLN A 229 7.21 -6.84 -12.01
C GLN A 229 7.10 -5.81 -13.14
N HIS A 230 6.84 -6.33 -14.35
CA HIS A 230 6.48 -5.60 -15.57
C HIS A 230 7.30 -4.36 -15.95
N PRO A 231 8.65 -4.32 -15.77
CA PRO A 231 9.45 -3.17 -16.16
C PRO A 231 9.21 -2.80 -17.63
N GLY A 232 8.87 -1.54 -17.89
CA GLY A 232 8.57 -1.05 -19.24
C GLY A 232 7.12 -1.25 -19.69
N GLU A 233 6.15 -1.31 -18.76
CA GLU A 233 4.75 -1.57 -19.07
C GLU A 233 4.11 -0.59 -20.07
N ASP A 234 4.63 0.65 -20.15
CA ASP A 234 4.09 1.68 -21.04
C ASP A 234 4.56 1.55 -22.50
N ALA A 235 5.41 0.56 -22.79
CA ALA A 235 5.89 0.28 -24.14
C ALA A 235 4.73 0.08 -25.12
N LYS A 236 4.70 0.90 -26.19
CA LYS A 236 3.62 0.84 -27.19
C LYS A 236 3.62 -0.43 -28.03
N SER A 237 4.76 -1.15 -28.08
CA SER A 237 4.86 -2.41 -28.79
C SER A 237 6.08 -3.22 -28.34
N TYR A 238 6.07 -4.52 -28.64
CA TYR A 238 7.20 -5.42 -28.41
C TYR A 238 8.52 -5.00 -29.10
N ALA A 239 8.46 -4.18 -30.15
CA ALA A 239 9.62 -3.74 -30.92
C ALA A 239 10.20 -2.39 -30.43
N ALA A 240 9.52 -1.72 -29.50
CA ALA A 240 9.90 -0.41 -28.98
C ALA A 240 9.83 -0.41 -27.44
N PRO A 241 10.74 -1.13 -26.76
CA PRO A 241 10.75 -1.19 -25.30
C PRO A 241 11.11 0.16 -24.69
N THR A 242 10.43 0.53 -23.63
CA THR A 242 10.64 1.76 -22.84
C THR A 242 11.55 1.54 -21.63
N SER A 243 11.79 0.27 -21.28
CA SER A 243 12.77 -0.20 -20.30
C SER A 243 13.60 -1.32 -20.91
N ASN A 244 14.87 -1.42 -20.52
CA ASN A 244 15.77 -2.51 -20.91
C ASN A 244 16.30 -3.27 -19.66
N TRP A 245 15.64 -3.10 -18.51
CA TRP A 245 15.99 -3.80 -17.27
C TRP A 245 15.62 -5.30 -17.38
N PRO A 246 16.47 -6.25 -16.94
CA PRO A 246 17.66 -6.05 -16.12
C PRO A 246 18.98 -5.90 -16.88
N ALA A 247 19.00 -5.93 -18.22
CA ALA A 247 20.25 -5.82 -18.99
C ALA A 247 21.01 -4.53 -18.68
N THR A 248 20.29 -3.45 -18.38
CA THR A 248 20.86 -2.15 -17.97
C THR A 248 21.59 -2.16 -16.63
N GLN A 249 21.44 -3.22 -15.81
CA GLN A 249 22.24 -3.41 -14.60
C GLN A 249 23.69 -3.77 -14.93
N THR A 250 23.94 -4.45 -16.06
CA THR A 250 25.28 -4.84 -16.51
C THR A 250 25.83 -3.84 -17.54
N ASP A 251 24.99 -3.39 -18.47
CA ASP A 251 25.34 -2.38 -19.47
C ASP A 251 24.30 -1.25 -19.46
N PRO A 252 24.56 -0.13 -18.75
CA PRO A 252 23.63 1.00 -18.66
C PRO A 252 23.22 1.60 -20.01
N ASN A 253 24.00 1.37 -21.07
CA ASN A 253 23.71 1.89 -22.41
C ASN A 253 22.92 0.90 -23.28
N ASN A 254 22.49 -0.24 -22.73
CA ASN A 254 21.70 -1.20 -23.48
C ASN A 254 20.33 -0.62 -23.86
N THR A 255 20.09 -0.53 -25.16
CA THR A 255 18.85 0.00 -25.77
C THR A 255 18.09 -1.03 -26.60
N THR A 256 18.51 -2.31 -26.57
CA THR A 256 17.99 -3.35 -27.46
C THR A 256 17.41 -4.55 -26.72
N ALA A 257 17.80 -4.76 -25.46
CA ALA A 257 17.34 -5.89 -24.67
C ALA A 257 15.89 -5.70 -24.24
N ARG A 258 15.07 -6.73 -24.45
CA ARG A 258 13.70 -6.71 -23.95
C ARG A 258 13.67 -6.71 -22.43
N PRO A 259 12.78 -5.92 -21.81
CA PRO A 259 12.66 -5.92 -20.37
C PRO A 259 12.06 -7.23 -19.87
N ARG A 260 12.40 -7.60 -18.65
CA ARG A 260 11.96 -8.86 -18.03
C ARG A 260 11.68 -8.65 -16.55
N SER A 261 10.52 -9.09 -16.08
CA SER A 261 10.29 -9.27 -14.64
C SER A 261 11.34 -10.21 -14.07
N ALA A 262 11.78 -9.96 -12.83
CA ALA A 262 12.71 -10.85 -12.15
C ALA A 262 12.59 -10.74 -10.63
N THR A 263 12.92 -11.85 -9.97
CA THR A 263 13.23 -11.87 -8.54
C THR A 263 14.67 -11.39 -8.35
N VAL A 264 14.86 -10.38 -7.53
CA VAL A 264 16.15 -9.82 -7.14
C VAL A 264 16.51 -10.32 -5.75
N VAL A 265 17.77 -10.73 -5.58
CA VAL A 265 18.33 -11.08 -4.26
C VAL A 265 19.23 -9.93 -3.82
N ILE A 266 18.87 -9.29 -2.72
CA ILE A 266 19.62 -8.16 -2.16
C ILE A 266 20.40 -8.67 -0.95
N THR A 267 21.71 -8.44 -0.96
CA THR A 267 22.65 -8.82 0.11
C THR A 267 23.54 -7.63 0.45
N ARG A 268 24.01 -7.57 1.70
CA ARG A 268 25.03 -6.60 2.07
C ARG A 268 26.41 -7.06 1.59
N LYS A 269 27.24 -6.11 1.16
CA LYS A 269 28.63 -6.37 0.75
C LYS A 269 29.50 -6.95 1.88
N ASP A 270 29.18 -6.63 3.13
CA ASP A 270 29.88 -7.12 4.32
C ASP A 270 29.32 -8.46 4.85
N GLY A 271 28.31 -9.03 4.19
CA GLY A 271 27.64 -10.26 4.64
C GLY A 271 26.85 -10.12 5.94
N GLY A 272 26.56 -8.88 6.37
CA GLY A 272 25.72 -8.58 7.52
C GLY A 272 24.23 -8.77 7.23
N VAL A 273 23.41 -8.57 8.27
CA VAL A 273 21.95 -8.66 8.18
C VAL A 273 21.37 -7.44 7.45
N ILE A 274 20.32 -7.66 6.65
CA ILE A 274 19.53 -6.63 5.98
C ILE A 274 18.78 -5.83 7.03
N VAL A 275 19.01 -4.51 7.06
CA VAL A 275 18.47 -3.59 8.07
C VAL A 275 18.86 -4.04 9.49
N GLY A 276 19.87 -3.36 10.05
CA GLY A 276 20.45 -3.64 11.36
C GLY A 276 21.62 -2.72 11.65
#